data_AF-A0A2V9RR82-F1
#
_entry.id   AF-A0A2V9RR82-F1
#
_cell.length_a   1.000
_cell.length_b   1.000
_cell.length_c   1.000
_cell.angle_alpha   90.00
_cell.angle_beta   90.00
_cell.angle_gamma   90.00
#
_symmetry.space_group_name_H-M   'P 1'
#
loop_
_entity.id
_entity.type
_entity.pdbx_description
1 polymer ?
#
loop_
_entity_poly.entity_id
_entity_poly.type
_entity_poly.pdbx_seq_one_letter_code
_entity_poly.pdbx_strand_id
1 'polypeptide(L)' 'MRKITVLEHITLDGVIQAGGGPDEDTSGGFAYGGWAAPFDDDAIGAAVKKMLDMPIDLLLGRKTFDIWA' A
#
# COMPACT_ATOMS: atom_id res chain seq x y z
N MET A 1 25.54 -2.71 7.09
CA MET A 1 24.21 -2.32 7.63
C MET A 1 23.15 -2.74 6.63
N ARG A 2 22.02 -3.32 7.07
CA ARG A 2 20.89 -3.60 6.17
C ARG A 2 20.20 -2.29 5.80
N LYS A 3 19.67 -2.20 4.57
CA LYS A 3 18.90 -1.05 4.11
C LYS A 3 17.44 -1.21 4.55
N ILE A 4 16.87 -0.19 5.17
CA ILE A 4 15.43 -0.09 5.40
C ILE A 4 14.84 0.62 4.18
N THR A 5 13.84 0.01 3.57
CA THR A 5 13.16 0.54 2.39
C THR A 5 11.67 0.60 2.68
N VAL A 6 11.04 1.73 2.34
CA VAL A 6 9.59 1.91 2.39
C VAL A 6 9.05 1.79 0.96
N LEU A 7 7.95 1.06 0.80
CA LEU A 7 7.20 0.96 -0.45
C LEU A 7 5.74 1.30 -0.12
N GLU A 8 5.21 2.35 -0.72
CA GLU A 8 3.86 2.83 -0.45
C GLU A 8 3.28 3.55 -1.68
N HIS A 9 1.94 3.57 -1.75
CA HIS A 9 1.21 4.56 -2.52
C HIS A 9 0.81 5.69 -1.58
N ILE A 10 0.95 6.94 -2.02
CA ILE A 10 0.62 8.11 -1.22
C ILE A 10 -0.03 9.18 -2.10
N THR A 11 -1.08 9.83 -1.60
CA THR A 11 -1.67 10.99 -2.26
C THR A 11 -0.77 12.22 -2.14
N LEU A 12 -1.04 13.27 -2.92
CA LEU A 12 -0.26 14.52 -2.87
C LEU A 12 -0.33 15.22 -1.51
N ASP A 13 -1.44 15.05 -0.78
CA ASP A 13 -1.67 15.57 0.56
C ASP A 13 -1.28 14.59 1.68
N GLY A 14 -0.66 13.45 1.34
CA GLY A 14 0.01 12.58 2.32
C GLY A 14 -0.84 11.42 2.87
N VAL A 15 -1.92 11.04 2.19
CA VAL A 15 -2.79 9.93 2.60
C VAL A 15 -2.30 8.60 2.03
N ILE A 16 -2.19 7.58 2.90
CA ILE A 16 -1.83 6.20 2.55
C ILE A 16 -3.00 5.23 2.79
N GLN A 17 -3.92 5.60 3.68
CA GLN A 17 -5.05 4.77 4.12
C GLN A 17 -5.98 4.40 2.96
N ALA A 18 -6.47 3.17 2.96
CA ALA A 18 -7.55 2.69 2.10
C ALA A 18 -7.29 2.83 0.59
N GLY A 19 -6.08 2.50 0.13
CA GLY A 19 -5.70 2.67 -1.27
C GLY A 19 -6.31 1.63 -2.21
N GLY A 20 -6.41 0.37 -1.78
CA GLY A 20 -6.81 -0.74 -2.64
C GLY A 20 -8.31 -0.85 -2.85
N GLY A 21 -9.09 -1.10 -1.79
CA GLY A 21 -10.54 -1.34 -1.88
C GLY A 21 -11.41 -0.23 -1.27
N PRO A 22 -12.67 -0.07 -1.73
CA PRO A 22 -13.62 0.91 -1.16
C PRO A 22 -13.90 0.67 0.33
N ASP A 23 -13.83 -0.57 0.79
CA ASP A 23 -14.03 -0.97 2.18
C ASP A 23 -12.70 -1.21 2.93
N GLU A 24 -11.55 -0.99 2.29
CA GLU A 24 -10.25 -1.12 2.93
C GLU A 24 -10.10 -0.01 3.98
N ASP A 25 -9.73 -0.37 5.22
CA ASP A 25 -9.49 0.56 6.33
C ASP A 25 -10.39 1.83 6.38
N THR A 26 -11.66 1.68 6.75
CA THR A 26 -12.59 2.81 6.94
C THR A 26 -12.44 3.54 8.29
N SER A 27 -11.33 3.29 8.99
CA SER A 27 -11.10 3.83 10.34
C SER A 27 -11.15 5.35 10.36
N GLY A 28 -11.69 5.91 11.45
CA GLY A 28 -11.84 7.36 11.59
C GLY A 28 -12.89 7.97 10.66
N GLY A 29 -13.71 7.15 9.99
CA GLY A 29 -14.72 7.63 9.04
C GLY A 29 -14.12 8.05 7.70
N PHE A 30 -12.99 7.46 7.30
CA PHE A 30 -12.37 7.78 6.02
C PHE A 30 -13.28 7.41 4.86
N ALA A 31 -13.60 8.39 4.01
CA ALA A 31 -14.65 8.29 3.01
C ALA A 31 -14.16 7.98 1.59
N TYR A 32 -12.84 7.87 1.38
CA TYR A 32 -12.22 7.79 0.07
C TYR A 32 -11.53 6.44 -0.18
N GLY A 33 -12.13 5.34 0.28
CA GLY A 33 -11.58 4.01 0.05
C GLY A 33 -11.45 3.69 -1.44
N GLY A 34 -10.40 2.95 -1.80
CA GLY A 34 -10.11 2.54 -3.17
C GLY A 34 -9.58 3.66 -4.05
N TRP A 35 -9.07 4.75 -3.47
CA TRP A 35 -8.63 5.93 -4.23
C TRP A 35 -7.49 5.64 -5.21
N ALA A 36 -6.69 4.59 -4.98
CA ALA A 36 -5.57 4.25 -5.87
C ALA A 36 -6.02 3.43 -7.08
N ALA A 37 -7.11 2.67 -6.97
CA ALA A 37 -7.57 1.73 -7.99
C ALA A 37 -7.81 2.37 -9.38
N PRO A 38 -8.37 3.59 -9.51
CA PRO A 38 -8.55 4.24 -10.81
C PRO A 38 -7.23 4.63 -11.52
N PHE A 39 -6.10 4.59 -10.81
CA PHE A 39 -4.79 5.00 -11.32
C PHE A 39 -3.83 3.82 -11.51
N ASP A 40 -4.31 2.58 -11.40
CA ASP A 40 -3.50 1.39 -11.59
C ASP A 40 -3.02 1.26 -13.05
N ASP A 41 -1.77 0.84 -13.24
CA ASP A 41 -1.19 0.59 -14.55
C ASP A 41 -0.08 -0.49 -14.50
N ASP A 42 0.27 -1.01 -15.68
CA ASP A 42 1.27 -2.08 -15.81
C ASP A 42 2.65 -1.68 -15.28
N ALA A 43 3.01 -0.39 -15.35
CA ALA A 43 4.31 0.09 -14.90
C ALA A 43 4.38 0.14 -13.36
N ILE A 44 3.31 0.59 -12.70
CA ILE A 44 3.14 0.56 -11.24
C ILE A 44 3.21 -0.90 -10.76
N GLY A 45 2.42 -1.79 -11.36
CA GLY A 45 2.40 -3.21 -11.03
C GLY A 45 3.77 -3.87 -11.17
N ALA A 46 4.49 -3.57 -12.26
CA ALA A 46 5.85 -4.08 -12.48
C ALA A 46 6.85 -3.57 -11.43
N ALA A 47 6.74 -2.30 -11.00
CA ALA A 47 7.61 -1.71 -9.99
C ALA A 47 7.38 -2.34 -8.60
N VAL A 48 6.12 -2.49 -8.20
CA VAL A 48 5.74 -3.14 -6.93
C VAL A 48 6.20 -4.59 -6.91
N LYS A 49 5.91 -5.35 -7.98
CA LYS A 49 6.33 -6.75 -8.12
C LYS A 49 7.85 -6.91 -8.02
N LYS A 50 8.60 -6.06 -8.73
CA LYS A 50 10.07 -6.09 -8.70
C LYS A 50 10.63 -5.91 -7.27
N MET A 51 10.00 -5.07 -6.45
CA MET A 51 10.44 -4.86 -5.07
C MET A 51 10.05 -6.01 -4.14
N LEU A 52 8.84 -6.55 -4.29
CA LEU A 52 8.34 -7.64 -3.45
C LEU A 52 8.94 -9.01 -3.80
N ASP A 53 9.39 -9.23 -5.05
CA ASP A 53 10.07 -10.45 -5.48
C ASP A 53 11.52 -10.56 -4.96
N MET A 54 12.09 -9.49 -4.40
CA MET A 54 13.41 -9.53 -3.79
C MET A 54 13.38 -10.34 -2.48
N PRO A 55 14.49 -10.97 -2.07
CA PRO A 55 14.59 -11.60 -0.75
C PRO A 55 14.56 -10.51 0.33
N ILE A 56 13.36 -10.20 0.82
CA ILE A 56 13.09 -9.17 1.82
C ILE A 56 12.45 -9.78 3.06
N ASP A 57 12.75 -9.17 4.21
CA ASP A 57 11.99 -9.38 5.44
C ASP A 57 10.95 -8.26 5.52
N LEU A 58 9.67 -8.61 5.64
CA LEU A 58 8.58 -7.62 5.73
C LEU A 58 8.36 -7.17 7.17
N LEU A 59 8.29 -5.85 7.38
CA LEU A 59 7.86 -5.23 8.62
C LEU A 59 6.52 -4.52 8.36
N LEU A 60 5.44 -5.05 8.94
CA LEU A 60 4.09 -4.53 8.76
C LEU A 60 3.51 -4.07 10.11
N GLY A 61 2.72 -3.00 10.07
CA GLY A 61 1.81 -2.69 11.17
C GLY A 61 0.67 -3.72 11.24
N ARG A 62 0.06 -3.89 12.41
CA ARG A 62 -1.04 -4.85 12.63
C ARG A 62 -2.15 -4.74 11.59
N LYS A 63 -2.56 -3.51 11.26
CA LYS A 63 -3.64 -3.30 10.31
C LYS A 63 -3.30 -3.75 8.89
N THR A 64 -2.11 -3.40 8.39
CA THR A 64 -1.65 -3.85 7.07
C THR A 64 -1.52 -5.36 7.04
N PHE A 65 -1.03 -5.97 8.13
CA PHE A 65 -0.99 -7.43 8.26
C PHE A 65 -2.39 -8.05 8.15
N ASP A 66 -3.37 -7.51 8.88
CA ASP A 66 -4.76 -8.03 8.86
C ASP A 66 -5.43 -7.88 7.47
N ILE A 67 -5.04 -6.88 6.67
CA ILE A 67 -5.55 -6.69 5.29
C ILE A 67 -4.90 -7.68 4.30
N TRP A 68 -3.62 -8.03 4.51
CA TRP A 68 -2.84 -8.87 3.59
C TRP A 68 -2.91 -10.37 3.90
N ALA A 69 -3.34 -10.74 5.11
CA ALA A 69 -3.36 -12.11 5.63
C ALA A 69 -4.50 -12.98 5.09
#